data_AF-A0A0S8EDI3-F1
#
_entry.id   AF-A0A0S8EDI3-F1
#
_cell.length_a   1.000
_cell.length_b   1.000
_cell.length_c   1.000
_cell.angle_alpha   90.00
_cell.angle_beta   90.00
_cell.angle_gamma   90.00
#
_symmetry.space_group_name_H-M   'P 1'
#
loop_
_entity.id
_entity.type
_entity.pdbx_description
1 polymer ?
#
loop_
_entity_poly.entity_id
_entity_poly.type
_entity_poly.pdbx_seq_one_letter_code
_entity_poly.pdbx_strand_id
1 'polypeptide(L)'
;MTEEEITALQDQLAEAQTEVDRLQTIAADREARAAHLEETLAQLREEQSQLSASLSEAQAQLSARDEELAARHEQVEGLQAGLKTAASKYRDALLASRPEVPPDLVSGETVEEVDQQLESALRMVAQLRGHLESQAQAMRVPTGAPVRRAPDISALSPAEKIVHGLSQQQR
;
A
#
# COMPACT_ATOMS: atom_id res chain seq x y z
N MET A 1 106.07 -6.26 31.71
CA MET A 1 104.97 -7.21 31.53
C MET A 1 105.52 -8.60 31.68
N THR A 2 104.88 -9.43 32.50
CA THR A 2 105.25 -10.84 32.63
C THR A 2 104.60 -11.65 31.50
N GLU A 3 105.16 -12.83 31.21
CA GLU A 3 104.61 -13.74 30.20
C GLU A 3 103.16 -14.16 30.56
N GLU A 4 102.88 -14.31 31.85
CA GLU A 4 101.53 -14.57 32.39
C GLU A 4 100.53 -13.44 32.11
N GLU A 5 100.95 -12.17 32.21
CA GLU A 5 100.10 -11.02 31.88
C GLU A 5 99.77 -10.98 30.39
N ILE A 6 100.72 -11.35 29.53
CA ILE A 6 100.50 -11.41 28.08
C ILE A 6 99.50 -12.51 27.74
N THR A 7 99.63 -13.70 28.33
CA THR A 7 98.68 -14.81 28.09
C THR A 7 97.28 -14.46 28.59
N ALA A 8 97.14 -13.83 29.77
CA ALA A 8 95.84 -13.43 30.29
C ALA A 8 95.14 -12.39 29.40
N LEU A 9 95.88 -11.44 28.84
CA LEU A 9 95.33 -10.47 27.89
C LEU A 9 94.94 -11.10 26.55
N GLN A 10 95.67 -12.12 26.10
CA GLN A 10 95.33 -12.87 24.89
C GLN A 10 94.04 -13.68 25.06
N ASP A 11 93.86 -14.32 26.22
CA ASP A 11 92.62 -15.04 26.54
C ASP A 11 91.42 -14.09 26.62
N GLN A 12 91.58 -12.94 27.28
CA GLN A 12 90.54 -11.90 27.33
C GLN A 12 90.18 -11.35 25.95
N LEU A 13 91.18 -11.13 25.08
CA LEU A 13 90.95 -10.68 23.71
C LEU A 13 90.19 -11.73 22.90
N ALA A 14 90.54 -13.01 23.03
CA ALA A 14 89.85 -14.11 22.38
C ALA A 14 88.38 -14.21 22.85
N GLU A 15 88.14 -14.10 24.17
CA GLU A 15 86.79 -14.09 24.73
C GLU A 15 85.98 -12.89 24.22
N ALA A 16 86.56 -11.69 24.21
CA ALA A 16 85.92 -10.49 23.67
C ALA A 16 85.57 -10.62 22.18
N GLN A 17 86.46 -11.24 21.38
CA GLN A 17 86.18 -11.51 19.96
C GLN A 17 84.98 -12.45 19.79
N THR A 18 84.91 -13.54 20.57
CA THR A 18 83.76 -14.45 20.51
C THR A 18 82.44 -13.79 20.91
N GLU A 19 82.47 -12.88 21.89
CA GLU A 19 81.27 -12.14 22.29
C GLU A 19 80.85 -11.12 21.23
N VAL A 20 81.80 -10.45 20.57
CA VAL A 20 81.50 -9.54 19.44
C VAL A 20 80.82 -10.31 18.30
N ASP A 21 81.34 -11.47 17.91
CA ASP A 21 80.76 -12.29 16.85
C ASP A 21 79.33 -12.76 17.21
N ARG A 22 79.13 -13.13 18.49
CA ARG A 22 77.81 -13.48 19.02
C ARG A 22 76.84 -12.29 18.95
N LEU A 23 77.26 -11.11 19.40
CA LEU A 23 76.42 -9.92 19.39
C LEU A 23 76.08 -9.47 17.97
N GLN A 24 77.02 -9.58 17.02
CA GLN A 24 76.78 -9.30 15.60
C GLN A 24 75.73 -10.24 15.02
N THR A 25 75.79 -11.54 15.36
CA THR A 25 74.78 -12.51 14.93
C THR A 25 73.39 -12.15 15.47
N ILE A 26 73.30 -11.77 16.75
CA ILE A 26 72.04 -11.34 17.38
C ILE A 26 71.52 -10.03 16.75
N ALA A 27 72.40 -9.08 16.45
CA ALA A 27 72.04 -7.82 15.81
C ALA A 27 71.45 -8.08 14.41
N ALA A 28 72.11 -8.92 13.61
CA ALA A 28 71.62 -9.30 12.29
C ALA A 28 70.25 -9.99 12.32
N ASP A 29 70.01 -10.91 13.26
CA ASP A 29 68.69 -11.54 13.43
C ASP A 29 67.61 -10.53 13.86
N ARG A 30 67.95 -9.58 14.73
CA ARG A 30 67.01 -8.51 15.11
C ARG A 30 66.68 -7.57 13.96
N GLU A 31 67.67 -7.19 13.17
CA GLU A 31 67.46 -6.35 11.98
C GLU A 31 66.57 -7.06 10.95
N ALA A 32 66.79 -8.36 10.70
CA ALA A 32 65.94 -9.15 9.82
C ALA A 32 64.49 -9.20 10.31
N ARG A 33 64.27 -9.37 11.64
CA ARG A 33 62.93 -9.34 12.23
C ARG A 33 62.30 -7.95 12.16
N ALA A 34 63.07 -6.88 12.37
CA ALA A 34 62.56 -5.52 12.30
C ALA A 34 62.08 -5.20 10.87
N ALA A 35 62.89 -5.54 9.86
CA ALA A 35 62.52 -5.37 8.45
C ALA A 35 61.24 -6.15 8.10
N HIS A 36 61.10 -7.38 8.58
CA HIS A 36 59.88 -8.17 8.34
C HIS A 36 58.62 -7.57 9.01
N LEU A 37 58.76 -7.06 10.23
CA LEU A 37 57.67 -6.39 10.94
C LEU A 37 57.28 -5.07 10.24
N GLU A 38 58.25 -4.31 9.75
CA GLU A 38 58.00 -3.09 8.98
C GLU A 38 57.24 -3.37 7.68
N GLU A 39 57.61 -4.43 6.97
CA GLU A 39 56.88 -4.90 5.78
C GLU A 39 55.43 -5.29 6.13
N THR A 40 55.25 -6.07 7.20
CA THR A 40 53.92 -6.49 7.65
C THR A 40 53.06 -5.28 8.05
N LEU A 41 53.64 -4.30 8.75
CA LEU A 41 52.95 -3.06 9.11
C LEU A 41 52.59 -2.21 7.89
N ALA A 42 53.44 -2.19 6.86
CA ALA A 42 53.13 -1.51 5.61
C ALA A 42 51.95 -2.17 4.90
N GLN A 43 51.92 -3.50 4.82
CA GLN A 43 50.81 -4.27 4.24
C GLN A 43 49.50 -4.02 4.99
N LEU A 44 49.50 -4.11 6.33
CA LEU A 44 48.31 -3.87 7.14
C LEU A 44 47.78 -2.43 7.02
N ARG A 45 48.67 -1.43 6.89
CA ARG A 45 48.26 -0.04 6.65
C ARG A 45 47.60 0.14 5.30
N GLU A 46 48.13 -0.50 4.27
CA GLU A 46 47.55 -0.49 2.94
C GLU A 46 46.15 -1.13 2.96
N GLU A 47 46.02 -2.32 3.55
CA GLU A 47 44.72 -3.00 3.71
C GLU A 47 43.72 -2.15 4.51
N GLN A 48 44.16 -1.53 5.62
CA GLN A 48 43.30 -0.63 6.40
C GLN A 48 42.84 0.56 5.56
N SER A 49 43.72 1.13 4.73
CA SER A 49 43.36 2.25 3.86
C SER A 49 42.30 1.84 2.83
N GLN A 50 42.46 0.67 2.21
CA GLN A 50 41.53 0.13 1.22
C GLN A 50 40.17 -0.18 1.84
N LEU A 51 40.16 -0.82 3.02
CA LEU A 51 38.93 -1.09 3.77
C LEU A 51 38.21 0.21 4.15
N SER A 52 38.95 1.22 4.62
CA SER A 52 38.37 2.51 4.98
C SER A 52 37.74 3.22 3.78
N ALA A 53 38.40 3.17 2.61
CA ALA A 53 37.87 3.72 1.37
C ALA A 53 36.60 2.98 0.93
N SER A 54 36.62 1.64 0.95
CA SER A 54 35.45 0.83 0.59
C SER A 54 34.25 1.07 1.53
N LEU A 55 34.51 1.26 2.82
CA LEU A 55 33.47 1.57 3.82
C LEU A 55 32.86 2.94 3.54
N SER A 56 33.70 3.94 3.28
CA SER A 56 33.22 5.29 2.94
C SER A 56 32.37 5.28 1.65
N GLU A 57 32.77 4.50 0.65
CA GLU A 57 32.00 4.35 -0.58
C GLU A 57 30.66 3.67 -0.33
N ALA A 58 30.65 2.56 0.42
CA ALA A 58 29.42 1.84 0.76
C ALA A 58 28.45 2.72 1.57
N GLN A 59 28.96 3.56 2.49
CA GLN A 59 28.17 4.52 3.24
C GLN A 59 27.54 5.58 2.33
N ALA A 60 28.30 6.11 1.36
CA ALA A 60 27.77 7.06 0.38
C ALA A 60 26.68 6.44 -0.51
N GLN A 61 26.88 5.18 -0.94
CA GLN A 61 25.88 4.44 -1.71
C GLN A 61 24.61 4.16 -0.92
N LEU A 62 24.72 3.80 0.37
CA LEU A 62 23.58 3.63 1.27
C LEU A 62 22.76 4.92 1.41
N SER A 63 23.43 6.04 1.70
CA SER A 63 22.77 7.36 1.80
C SER A 63 22.01 7.71 0.51
N ALA A 64 22.64 7.49 -0.66
CA ALA A 64 22.00 7.75 -1.95
C ALA A 64 20.78 6.85 -2.20
N ARG A 65 20.83 5.58 -1.75
CA ARG A 65 19.70 4.65 -1.85
C ARG A 65 18.56 5.02 -0.92
N ASP A 66 18.86 5.49 0.29
CA ASP A 66 17.85 5.96 1.23
C ASP A 66 17.12 7.20 0.71
N GLU A 67 17.84 8.14 0.09
CA GLU A 67 17.24 9.30 -0.59
C GLU A 67 16.36 8.87 -1.77
N GLU A 68 16.81 7.90 -2.58
CA GLU A 68 16.03 7.36 -3.70
C GLU A 68 14.74 6.68 -3.19
N LEU A 69 14.83 5.89 -2.12
CA LEU A 69 13.66 5.24 -1.51
C LEU A 69 12.67 6.26 -0.95
N ALA A 70 13.14 7.31 -0.28
CA ALA A 70 12.29 8.38 0.21
C ALA A 70 11.54 9.08 -0.94
N ALA A 71 12.23 9.42 -2.03
CA ALA A 71 11.62 10.02 -3.22
C ALA A 71 10.59 9.09 -3.89
N ARG A 72 10.86 7.78 -3.93
CA ARG A 72 9.92 6.78 -4.47
C ARG A 72 8.68 6.65 -3.58
N HIS A 73 8.84 6.69 -2.26
CA HIS A 73 7.71 6.67 -1.33
C HIS A 73 6.81 7.89 -1.52
N GLU A 74 7.38 9.09 -1.58
CA GLU A 74 6.61 10.32 -1.86
C GLU A 74 5.89 10.24 -3.22
N GLN A 75 6.54 9.70 -4.25
CA GLN A 75 5.92 9.49 -5.56
C GLN A 75 4.72 8.53 -5.47
N VAL A 76 4.84 7.42 -4.73
CA VAL A 76 3.76 6.45 -4.55
C VAL A 76 2.59 7.07 -3.79
N GLU A 77 2.85 7.80 -2.71
CA GLU A 77 1.81 8.51 -1.94
C GLU A 77 1.09 9.55 -2.82
N GLY A 78 1.85 10.32 -3.59
CA GLY A 78 1.29 11.28 -4.55
C GLY A 78 0.42 10.63 -5.62
N LEU A 79 0.85 9.48 -6.17
CA LEU A 79 0.05 8.71 -7.13
C LEU A 79 -1.22 8.14 -6.50
N GLN A 80 -1.15 7.60 -5.29
CA GLN A 80 -2.33 7.07 -4.56
C GLN A 80 -3.35 8.18 -4.27
N ALA A 81 -2.90 9.34 -3.80
CA ALA A 81 -3.76 10.50 -3.58
C ALA A 81 -4.40 10.99 -4.90
N GLY A 82 -3.61 11.00 -5.98
CA GLY A 82 -4.07 11.32 -7.33
C GLY A 82 -5.14 10.35 -7.83
N LEU A 83 -4.94 9.05 -7.65
CA LEU A 83 -5.88 7.99 -8.03
C LEU A 83 -7.20 8.11 -7.23
N LYS A 84 -7.13 8.33 -5.92
CA LYS A 84 -8.33 8.56 -5.09
C LYS A 84 -9.11 9.79 -5.54
N THR A 85 -8.41 10.87 -5.87
CA THR A 85 -9.03 12.10 -6.40
C THR A 85 -9.68 11.85 -7.76
N ALA A 86 -9.01 11.10 -8.64
CA ALA A 86 -9.55 10.74 -9.96
C ALA A 86 -10.80 9.86 -9.84
N ALA A 87 -10.77 8.85 -8.97
CA ALA A 87 -11.92 7.98 -8.70
C ALA A 87 -13.12 8.77 -8.15
N SER A 88 -12.90 9.72 -7.23
CA SER A 88 -13.96 10.61 -6.74
C SER A 88 -14.58 11.43 -7.87
N LYS A 89 -13.75 12.08 -8.71
CA LYS A 89 -14.25 12.88 -9.84
C LYS A 89 -15.00 12.03 -10.87
N TYR A 90 -14.52 10.81 -11.11
CA TYR A 90 -15.18 9.84 -11.99
C TYR A 90 -16.57 9.48 -11.46
N ARG A 91 -16.68 9.15 -10.18
CA ARG A 91 -17.96 8.91 -9.51
C ARG A 91 -18.91 10.11 -9.62
N ASP A 92 -18.44 11.31 -9.32
CA ASP A 92 -19.26 12.51 -9.37
C ASP A 92 -19.79 12.77 -10.79
N ALA A 93 -18.97 12.56 -11.82
CA ALA A 93 -19.38 12.66 -13.22
C ALA A 93 -20.41 11.59 -13.61
N LEU A 94 -20.26 10.36 -13.13
CA LEU A 94 -21.22 9.28 -13.35
C LEU A 94 -22.59 9.60 -12.73
N LEU A 95 -22.61 10.03 -11.47
CA LEU A 95 -23.84 10.39 -10.75
C LEU A 95 -24.53 11.61 -11.39
N ALA A 96 -23.77 12.60 -11.85
CA ALA A 96 -24.31 13.75 -12.58
C ALA A 96 -25.00 13.33 -13.90
N SER A 97 -24.46 12.32 -14.58
CA SER A 97 -25.07 11.78 -15.81
C SER A 97 -26.29 10.88 -15.56
N ARG A 98 -26.49 10.38 -14.33
CA ARG A 98 -27.53 9.39 -13.97
C ARG A 98 -28.26 9.77 -12.67
N PRO A 99 -29.20 10.74 -12.72
CA PRO A 99 -29.93 11.21 -11.54
C PRO A 99 -30.83 10.14 -10.89
N GLU A 100 -31.13 9.05 -11.60
CA GLU A 100 -31.97 7.95 -11.13
C GLU A 100 -31.27 7.05 -10.09
N VAL A 101 -29.94 7.13 -9.99
CA VAL A 101 -29.15 6.33 -9.06
C VAL A 101 -28.87 7.14 -7.79
N PRO A 102 -29.34 6.68 -6.62
CA PRO A 102 -29.03 7.32 -5.35
C PRO A 102 -27.52 7.37 -5.09
N PRO A 103 -26.97 8.53 -4.64
CA PRO A 103 -25.54 8.68 -4.39
C PRO A 103 -25.05 7.77 -3.25
N ASP A 104 -25.92 7.43 -2.30
CA ASP A 104 -25.59 6.56 -1.16
C ASP A 104 -25.25 5.12 -1.55
N LEU A 105 -25.60 4.70 -2.79
CA LEU A 105 -25.34 3.34 -3.28
C LEU A 105 -23.99 3.18 -3.97
N VAL A 106 -23.25 4.27 -4.21
CA VAL A 106 -21.94 4.25 -4.88
C VAL A 106 -20.93 5.02 -4.02
N SER A 107 -20.26 4.31 -3.12
CA SER A 107 -19.29 4.81 -2.13
C SER A 107 -17.83 4.38 -2.36
N GLY A 108 -17.55 3.66 -3.45
CA GLY A 108 -16.23 3.12 -3.78
C GLY A 108 -15.14 4.19 -3.82
N GLU A 109 -13.94 3.83 -3.36
CA GLU A 109 -12.76 4.69 -3.35
C GLU A 109 -11.87 4.48 -4.58
N THR A 110 -12.02 3.35 -5.27
CA THR A 110 -11.35 3.02 -6.54
C THR A 110 -12.32 3.06 -7.71
N VAL A 111 -11.79 3.18 -8.93
CA VAL A 111 -12.63 3.19 -10.15
C VAL A 111 -13.38 1.86 -10.28
N GLU A 112 -12.71 0.76 -9.99
CA GLU A 112 -13.27 -0.59 -10.06
C GLU A 112 -14.41 -0.79 -9.04
N GLU A 113 -14.25 -0.29 -7.82
CA GLU A 113 -15.32 -0.33 -6.81
C GLU A 113 -16.52 0.53 -7.22
N VAL A 114 -16.25 1.73 -7.76
CA VAL A 114 -17.30 2.63 -8.26
C VAL A 114 -18.11 1.94 -9.36
N ASP A 115 -17.46 1.26 -10.31
CA ASP A 115 -18.13 0.56 -11.40
C ASP A 115 -18.99 -0.61 -10.88
N GLN A 116 -18.45 -1.44 -9.98
CA GLN A 116 -19.18 -2.58 -9.41
C GLN A 116 -20.42 -2.15 -8.60
N GLN A 117 -20.26 -1.09 -7.82
CA GLN A 117 -21.35 -0.55 -7.01
C GLN A 117 -22.38 0.15 -7.87
N LEU A 118 -21.97 0.88 -8.91
CA LEU A 118 -22.89 1.47 -9.87
C LEU A 118 -23.74 0.40 -10.56
N GLU A 119 -23.12 -0.70 -11.00
CA GLU A 119 -23.86 -1.81 -11.62
C GLU A 119 -24.88 -2.41 -10.64
N SER A 120 -24.47 -2.62 -9.39
CA SER A 120 -25.35 -3.14 -8.33
C SER A 120 -26.51 -2.18 -8.05
N ALA A 121 -26.24 -0.87 -7.98
CA ALA A 121 -27.24 0.17 -7.77
C ALA A 121 -28.27 0.19 -8.92
N LEU A 122 -27.82 0.08 -10.17
CA LEU A 122 -28.72 0.02 -11.33
C LEU A 122 -29.63 -1.20 -11.30
N ARG A 123 -29.12 -2.37 -10.92
CA ARG A 123 -29.95 -3.58 -10.76
C ARG A 123 -31.03 -3.37 -9.70
N MET A 124 -30.69 -2.76 -8.57
CA MET A 124 -31.66 -2.47 -7.50
C MET A 124 -32.73 -1.46 -7.95
N VAL A 125 -32.33 -0.38 -8.64
CA VAL A 125 -33.28 0.61 -9.18
C VAL A 125 -34.22 -0.02 -10.21
N ALA A 126 -33.73 -0.91 -11.08
CA ALA A 126 -34.55 -1.63 -12.03
C ALA A 126 -35.56 -2.57 -11.33
N GLN A 127 -35.13 -3.30 -10.30
CA GLN A 127 -36.02 -4.15 -9.50
C GLN A 127 -37.09 -3.33 -8.77
N LEU A 128 -36.71 -2.20 -8.17
CA LEU A 128 -37.65 -1.32 -7.46
C LEU A 128 -38.70 -0.74 -8.42
N ARG A 129 -38.28 -0.31 -9.62
CA ARG A 129 -39.18 0.17 -10.67
C ARG A 129 -40.19 -0.90 -11.07
N GLY A 130 -39.72 -2.13 -11.32
CA GLY A 130 -40.60 -3.26 -11.64
C GLY A 130 -41.59 -3.59 -10.52
N HIS A 131 -41.14 -3.55 -9.26
CA HIS A 131 -42.03 -3.79 -8.12
C HIS A 131 -43.11 -2.72 -7.99
N LEU A 132 -42.74 -1.44 -8.09
CA LEU A 132 -43.69 -0.32 -8.05
C LEU A 132 -44.71 -0.38 -9.19
N GLU A 133 -44.28 -0.76 -10.40
CA GLU A 133 -45.19 -0.93 -11.54
C GLU A 133 -46.17 -2.09 -11.33
N SER A 134 -45.69 -3.23 -10.79
CA SER A 134 -46.54 -4.37 -10.43
C SER A 134 -47.58 -4.01 -9.35
N GLN A 135 -47.16 -3.23 -8.34
CA GLN A 135 -48.05 -2.74 -7.28
C GLN A 135 -49.10 -1.77 -7.84
N ALA A 136 -48.70 -0.85 -8.72
CA ALA A 136 -49.60 0.08 -9.38
C ALA A 136 -50.65 -0.66 -10.25
N GLN A 137 -50.26 -1.75 -10.92
CA GLN A 137 -51.18 -2.60 -11.69
C GLN A 137 -52.13 -3.39 -10.78
N ALA A 138 -51.66 -3.92 -9.66
CA ALA A 138 -52.50 -4.61 -8.67
C ALA A 138 -53.48 -3.66 -7.96
N MET A 139 -53.11 -2.39 -7.78
CA MET A 139 -53.98 -1.34 -7.22
C MET A 139 -54.94 -0.72 -8.25
N ARG A 140 -54.85 -1.07 -9.54
CA ARG A 140 -55.91 -0.70 -10.50
C ARG A 140 -57.16 -1.51 -10.18
N VAL A 141 -57.98 -0.95 -9.30
CA VAL A 141 -59.35 -1.41 -9.09
C VAL A 141 -60.09 -1.30 -10.42
N PRO A 142 -60.79 -2.35 -10.90
CA PRO A 142 -61.60 -2.25 -12.09
C PRO A 142 -62.59 -1.10 -11.94
N THR A 143 -62.42 -0.03 -12.73
CA THR A 143 -63.41 1.03 -12.87
C THR A 143 -64.59 0.45 -13.64
N GLY A 144 -65.39 -0.32 -12.93
CA GLY A 144 -66.45 -1.15 -13.46
C GLY A 144 -67.32 -1.69 -12.34
N ALA A 145 -67.72 -0.82 -11.41
CA ALA A 145 -68.92 -1.12 -10.64
C ALA A 145 -70.05 -1.30 -11.66
N PRO A 146 -70.72 -2.47 -11.72
CA PRO A 146 -71.85 -2.64 -12.62
C PRO A 146 -72.86 -1.53 -12.33
N VAL A 147 -73.26 -0.79 -13.36
CA VAL A 147 -74.30 0.23 -13.26
C VAL A 147 -75.48 -0.40 -12.52
N ARG A 148 -75.91 0.23 -11.41
CA ARG A 148 -77.10 -0.20 -10.69
C ARG A 148 -78.25 -0.26 -11.70
N ARG A 149 -78.65 -1.46 -12.13
CA ARG A 149 -79.93 -1.62 -12.82
C ARG A 149 -81.00 -1.23 -11.82
N ALA A 150 -81.75 -0.18 -12.13
CA ALA A 150 -83.00 0.08 -11.43
C ALA A 150 -83.89 -1.19 -11.52
N PRO A 151 -84.67 -1.49 -10.48
CA PRO A 151 -85.63 -2.59 -10.54
C PRO A 151 -86.52 -2.43 -11.78
N ASP A 152 -86.69 -3.50 -12.55
CA ASP A 152 -87.51 -3.46 -13.75
C ASP A 152 -88.99 -3.37 -13.38
N ILE A 153 -89.52 -2.15 -13.34
CA ILE A 153 -90.93 -1.86 -13.05
C ILE A 153 -91.83 -2.04 -14.28
N SER A 154 -91.30 -2.49 -15.43
CA SER A 154 -92.06 -2.61 -16.68
C SER A 154 -93.18 -3.65 -16.60
N ALA A 155 -93.00 -4.68 -15.77
CA ALA A 155 -93.97 -5.77 -15.56
C ALA A 155 -95.10 -5.41 -14.58
N LEU A 156 -95.03 -4.27 -13.89
CA LEU A 156 -96.08 -3.82 -12.98
C LEU A 156 -97.23 -3.17 -13.74
N SER A 157 -98.46 -3.50 -13.34
CA SER A 157 -99.66 -2.84 -13.84
C SER A 157 -99.67 -1.35 -13.45
N PRO A 158 -100.46 -0.50 -14.16
CA PRO A 158 -100.54 0.93 -13.84
C PRO A 158 -100.91 1.22 -12.38
N ALA A 159 -101.74 0.38 -11.76
CA ALA A 159 -102.12 0.53 -10.36
C ALA A 159 -100.95 0.24 -9.39
N GLU A 160 -100.17 -0.81 -9.65
CA GLU A 160 -99.04 -1.20 -8.82
C GLU A 160 -97.88 -0.19 -8.92
N LYS A 161 -97.71 0.45 -10.08
CA LYS A 161 -96.74 1.55 -10.25
C LYS A 161 -97.07 2.75 -9.38
N ILE A 162 -98.35 3.10 -9.24
CA ILE A 162 -98.79 4.22 -8.40
C ILE A 162 -98.53 3.93 -6.91
N VAL A 163 -98.84 2.72 -6.46
CA VAL A 163 -98.59 2.29 -5.07
C VAL A 163 -97.08 2.29 -4.76
N HIS A 164 -96.27 1.78 -5.69
CA HIS A 164 -94.82 1.79 -5.55
C HIS A 164 -94.24 3.22 -5.51
N GLY A 165 -94.80 4.16 -6.28
CA GLY A 165 -94.41 5.58 -6.22
C GLY A 165 -94.76 6.24 -4.88
N LEU A 166 -95.98 6.01 -4.38
CA LEU A 166 -96.45 6.58 -3.11
C LEU A 166 -95.68 6.07 -1.88
N SER A 167 -95.32 4.78 -1.88
CA SER A 167 -94.55 4.15 -0.79
C SER A 167 -93.08 4.57 -0.72
N GLN A 168 -92.47 5.00 -1.83
CA GLN A 168 -91.13 5.58 -1.83
C GLN A 168 -91.10 7.03 -1.33
N GLN A 169 -92.21 7.75 -1.43
CA GLN A 169 -92.29 9.17 -1.06
C GLN A 169 -92.55 9.40 0.45
N GLN A 170 -92.89 8.34 1.20
CA GLN A 170 -93.11 8.38 2.66
C GLN A 170 -91.89 7.94 3.49
N ARG A 171 -90.71 7.81 2.88
CA ARG A 171 -89.44 7.52 3.58
C ARG A 171 -88.45 8.66 3.46
#